data_AF-A0A957RZF2-F1
#
_entry.id   AF-A0A957RZF2-F1
#
_cell.length_a   1.000
_cell.length_b   1.000
_cell.length_c   1.000
_cell.angle_alpha   90.00
_cell.angle_beta   90.00
_cell.angle_gamma   90.00
#
_symmetry.space_group_name_H-M   'P 1'
#
loop_
_entity.id
_entity.type
_entity.pdbx_description
1 polymer ?
#
loop_
_entity_poly.entity_id
_entity_poly.type
_entity_poly.pdbx_seq_one_letter_code
_entity_poly.pdbx_strand_id
1 'polypeptide(L)'
;MPLGVDAAALDASVHGDHTGVDVYCTDCHRGRERYQYPHQPNPADTLAAFAADVSQNCRQCHPSLESHNPGHLGAEPGTPVPTCADCHGGHDVVPAGETYADPIGFCLSCHQDFEHPQVDRAHAELVQNMGAGQDCLMCHNGEPVYPADAQCRTCHTLLTGDRELPSGETISLHVDLQELNDSVHGVYQTEAHDYNPLLCTDCHADVQRYGFPHPELTAEDMRGLRMEMDDICQSCHEEIFQKQLDGVHGRAQAEGIDVAATCVDCHGNHNIQVPDEPRERVSQTCAQCHSTINAQYEQSVHGAALLGEHNPDVPVCTDCHGVHDIENPTTAEFRVNSPTLCAGCHADEEMMSKYGISTDVFDTYVADFHGTTVELFEKQSPDHETNKAVCYDCHGVHNILPATDENSQVIRENLLTTCRQCHPDADANFPDAWTSHFKPSLEHNPIVFLVDWFYRLLIPAVLGGFALFIGTDVYRTARTRRSKKENDHGHS
;
A
#
# COMPACT_ATOMS: atom_id res chain seq x y z
N MET A 1 -26.25 1.83 -60.77
CA MET A 1 -25.39 3.05 -60.75
C MET A 1 -25.44 3.71 -62.11
N PRO A 2 -25.39 5.06 -62.17
CA PRO A 2 -25.07 5.72 -63.43
C PRO A 2 -23.67 5.27 -63.87
N LEU A 3 -23.55 4.76 -65.09
CA LEU A 3 -22.27 4.36 -65.71
C LEU A 3 -21.43 5.58 -66.16
N GLY A 4 -21.92 6.79 -65.87
CA GLY A 4 -21.27 8.04 -66.25
C GLY A 4 -20.21 8.43 -65.24
N VAL A 5 -19.06 8.87 -65.76
CA VAL A 5 -18.03 9.55 -64.99
C VAL A 5 -18.34 11.04 -64.99
N ASP A 6 -18.32 11.68 -63.82
CA ASP A 6 -18.34 13.14 -63.74
C ASP A 6 -16.95 13.66 -64.12
N ALA A 7 -16.82 14.09 -65.37
CA ALA A 7 -15.54 14.59 -65.89
C ALA A 7 -15.07 15.86 -65.19
N ALA A 8 -15.98 16.68 -64.65
CA ALA A 8 -15.61 17.89 -63.93
C ALA A 8 -15.05 17.55 -62.53
N ALA A 9 -15.63 16.55 -61.86
CA ALA A 9 -15.08 16.04 -60.60
C ALA A 9 -13.71 15.37 -60.78
N LEU A 10 -13.53 14.62 -61.88
CA LEU A 10 -12.24 14.01 -62.22
C LEU A 10 -11.16 15.03 -62.53
N ASP A 11 -11.48 16.04 -63.35
CA ASP A 11 -10.55 17.12 -63.65
C ASP A 11 -10.22 17.97 -62.40
N ALA A 12 -11.11 18.05 -61.42
CA ALA A 12 -10.85 18.72 -60.14
C ALA A 12 -10.07 17.86 -59.14
N SER A 13 -9.91 16.55 -59.39
CA SER A 13 -9.22 15.60 -58.49
C SER A 13 -7.70 15.71 -58.58
N VAL A 14 -6.99 15.00 -57.71
CA VAL A 14 -5.51 14.90 -57.73
C VAL A 14 -4.92 14.23 -58.98
N HIS A 15 -5.77 13.72 -59.86
CA HIS A 15 -5.38 13.14 -61.15
C HIS A 15 -5.90 13.95 -62.35
N GLY A 16 -6.42 15.16 -62.11
CA GLY A 16 -6.89 16.05 -63.17
C GLY A 16 -5.76 16.66 -64.00
N ASP A 17 -6.10 17.17 -65.18
CA ASP A 17 -5.13 17.69 -66.15
C ASP A 17 -4.34 18.90 -65.60
N HIS A 18 -4.90 19.59 -64.60
CA HIS A 18 -4.30 20.75 -63.95
C HIS A 18 -3.05 20.41 -63.10
N THR A 19 -2.82 19.14 -62.79
CA THR A 19 -1.70 18.69 -61.93
C THR A 19 -0.38 18.59 -62.68
N GLY A 20 -0.40 18.66 -64.02
CA GLY A 20 0.78 18.52 -64.87
C GLY A 20 1.29 17.08 -65.01
N VAL A 21 0.53 16.10 -64.50
CA VAL A 21 0.78 14.66 -64.68
C VAL A 21 -0.40 14.08 -65.46
N ASP A 22 -0.15 13.64 -66.69
CA ASP A 22 -1.19 13.03 -67.52
C ASP A 22 -1.52 11.62 -66.99
N VAL A 23 -2.72 11.46 -66.42
CA VAL A 23 -3.27 10.16 -66.01
C VAL A 23 -4.45 9.83 -66.91
N TYR A 24 -4.35 8.75 -67.70
CA TYR A 24 -5.41 8.34 -68.60
C TYR A 24 -6.32 7.29 -67.96
N CYS A 25 -7.56 7.17 -68.43
CA CYS A 25 -8.50 6.15 -67.94
C CYS A 25 -7.91 4.73 -68.00
N THR A 26 -7.03 4.45 -68.98
CA THR A 26 -6.40 3.14 -69.14
C THR A 26 -5.29 2.85 -68.13
N ASP A 27 -4.82 3.86 -67.40
CA ASP A 27 -3.85 3.68 -66.33
C ASP A 27 -4.52 3.10 -65.09
N CYS A 28 -5.77 3.47 -64.81
CA CYS A 28 -6.59 2.95 -63.71
C CYS A 28 -7.43 1.71 -64.11
N HIS A 29 -7.87 1.61 -65.37
CA HIS A 29 -8.67 0.50 -65.90
C HIS A 29 -7.84 -0.45 -66.80
N ARG A 30 -6.79 -1.03 -66.21
CA ARG A 30 -5.95 -2.02 -66.90
C ARG A 30 -6.73 -3.33 -67.07
N GLY A 31 -6.73 -3.91 -68.28
CA GLY A 31 -7.64 -5.00 -68.66
C GLY A 31 -8.76 -4.52 -69.61
N ARG A 32 -8.36 -3.85 -70.70
CA ARG A 32 -9.21 -3.12 -71.65
C ARG A 32 -10.39 -3.94 -72.21
N GLU A 33 -10.29 -5.27 -72.24
CA GLU A 33 -11.34 -6.17 -72.73
C GLU A 33 -12.67 -6.00 -71.99
N ARG A 34 -12.65 -5.55 -70.73
CA ARG A 34 -13.85 -5.32 -69.91
C ARG A 34 -14.54 -3.99 -70.19
N TYR A 35 -13.80 -3.01 -70.72
CA TYR A 35 -14.25 -1.63 -70.96
C TYR A 35 -14.37 -1.29 -72.45
N GLN A 36 -13.97 -2.21 -73.33
CA GLN A 36 -14.14 -2.11 -74.77
C GLN A 36 -15.53 -2.60 -75.16
N TYR A 37 -16.19 -1.87 -76.05
CA TYR A 37 -17.43 -2.34 -76.64
C TYR A 37 -17.16 -3.45 -77.66
N PRO A 38 -17.88 -4.59 -77.62
CA PRO A 38 -18.93 -4.94 -76.66
C PRO A 38 -18.35 -5.38 -75.31
N HIS A 39 -18.84 -4.78 -74.22
CA HIS A 39 -18.33 -5.02 -72.88
C HIS A 39 -18.41 -6.50 -72.50
N GLN A 40 -17.31 -7.06 -72.01
CA GLN A 40 -17.35 -8.38 -71.37
C GLN A 40 -18.00 -8.30 -69.99
N PRO A 41 -18.74 -9.34 -69.56
CA PRO A 41 -19.31 -9.40 -68.21
C PRO A 41 -18.23 -9.28 -67.15
N ASN A 42 -18.49 -8.48 -66.14
CA ASN A 42 -17.61 -8.35 -64.98
C ASN A 42 -17.70 -9.62 -64.13
N PRO A 43 -16.57 -10.27 -63.77
CA PRO A 43 -16.58 -11.46 -62.89
C PRO A 43 -16.95 -11.13 -61.43
N ALA A 44 -16.96 -9.85 -61.04
CA ALA A 44 -17.40 -9.44 -59.72
C ALA A 44 -18.93 -9.52 -59.59
N ASP A 45 -19.40 -10.41 -58.72
CA ASP A 45 -20.82 -10.61 -58.45
C ASP A 45 -21.44 -9.52 -57.57
N THR A 46 -20.62 -8.67 -56.93
CA THR A 46 -21.06 -7.58 -56.06
C THR A 46 -20.29 -6.29 -56.33
N LEU A 47 -20.90 -5.16 -55.97
CA LEU A 47 -20.25 -3.84 -56.05
C LEU A 47 -18.97 -3.78 -55.22
N ALA A 48 -18.96 -4.38 -54.03
CA ALA A 48 -17.79 -4.44 -53.16
C ALA A 48 -16.65 -5.25 -53.81
N ALA A 49 -16.97 -6.40 -54.43
CA ALA A 49 -15.97 -7.18 -55.16
C ALA A 49 -15.41 -6.40 -56.36
N PHE A 50 -16.24 -5.60 -57.03
CA PHE A 50 -15.78 -4.73 -58.11
C PHE A 50 -14.88 -3.59 -57.62
N ALA A 51 -15.27 -2.90 -56.54
CA ALA A 51 -14.47 -1.84 -55.93
C ALA A 51 -13.11 -2.38 -55.43
N ALA A 52 -13.08 -3.59 -54.87
CA ALA A 52 -11.86 -4.26 -54.42
C ALA A 52 -10.94 -4.65 -55.60
N ASP A 53 -11.50 -5.14 -56.71
CA ASP A 53 -10.73 -5.45 -57.93
C ASP A 53 -10.11 -4.18 -58.53
N VAL A 54 -10.89 -3.11 -58.68
CA VAL A 54 -10.41 -1.83 -59.27
C VAL A 54 -9.39 -1.14 -58.35
N SER A 55 -9.60 -1.16 -57.03
CA SER A 55 -8.69 -0.53 -56.07
C SER A 55 -7.28 -1.12 -56.07
N GLN A 56 -7.09 -2.36 -56.54
CA GLN A 56 -5.75 -2.95 -56.69
C GLN A 56 -4.87 -2.19 -57.69
N ASN A 57 -5.46 -1.52 -58.68
CA ASN A 57 -4.70 -0.77 -59.69
C ASN A 57 -4.02 0.48 -59.11
N CYS A 58 -4.58 1.07 -58.03
CA CYS A 58 -4.00 2.23 -57.36
C CYS A 58 -2.59 1.95 -56.81
N ARG A 59 -2.35 0.72 -56.34
CA ARG A 59 -1.08 0.30 -55.73
C ARG A 59 0.11 0.32 -56.70
N GLN A 60 -0.15 0.35 -58.00
CA GLN A 60 0.90 0.40 -59.02
C GLN A 60 1.60 1.76 -59.06
N CYS A 61 0.91 2.82 -58.64
CA CYS A 61 1.45 4.19 -58.58
C CYS A 61 1.63 4.69 -57.13
N HIS A 62 0.91 4.10 -56.16
CA HIS A 62 1.01 4.41 -54.72
C HIS A 62 1.60 3.24 -53.91
N PRO A 63 2.93 3.03 -53.91
CA PRO A 63 3.56 1.86 -53.30
C PRO A 63 3.75 1.94 -51.76
N SER A 64 3.71 3.13 -51.15
CA SER A 64 4.05 3.35 -49.73
C SER A 64 2.88 3.14 -48.75
N LEU A 65 2.15 2.04 -48.89
CA LEU A 65 0.88 1.76 -48.21
C LEU A 65 0.99 1.52 -46.69
N GLU A 66 2.18 1.14 -46.19
CA GLU A 66 2.43 0.88 -44.77
C GLU A 66 2.26 2.13 -43.89
N SER A 67 2.29 3.32 -44.50
CA SER A 67 2.12 4.60 -43.80
C SER A 67 0.67 5.10 -43.72
N HIS A 68 -0.29 4.46 -44.40
CA HIS A 68 -1.57 5.12 -44.71
C HIS A 68 -2.74 4.81 -43.77
N ASN A 69 -2.79 3.66 -43.08
CA ASN A 69 -3.78 3.40 -42.02
C ASN A 69 -3.41 2.16 -41.17
N PRO A 70 -2.60 2.31 -40.11
CA PRO A 70 -2.15 1.21 -39.25
C PRO A 70 -3.27 0.35 -38.67
N GLY A 71 -4.46 0.90 -38.43
CA GLY A 71 -5.56 0.20 -37.75
C GLY A 71 -6.20 -0.94 -38.55
N HIS A 72 -6.05 -0.96 -39.88
CA HIS A 72 -6.58 -2.04 -40.73
C HIS A 72 -5.49 -2.92 -41.34
N LEU A 73 -4.21 -2.54 -41.23
CA LEU A 73 -3.08 -3.30 -41.78
C LEU A 73 -2.83 -4.63 -41.05
N GLY A 74 -3.32 -4.76 -39.82
CA GLY A 74 -3.26 -5.99 -39.01
C GLY A 74 -4.53 -6.85 -39.03
N ALA A 75 -5.51 -6.56 -39.90
CA ALA A 75 -6.76 -7.30 -39.94
C ALA A 75 -6.54 -8.79 -40.31
N GLU A 76 -7.23 -9.70 -39.61
CA GLU A 76 -7.14 -11.13 -39.90
C GLU A 76 -7.57 -11.45 -41.35
N PRO A 77 -7.00 -12.50 -41.97
CA PRO A 77 -7.37 -12.91 -43.33
C PRO A 77 -8.88 -13.20 -43.44
N GLY A 78 -9.58 -12.40 -44.26
CA GLY A 78 -11.02 -12.54 -44.49
C GLY A 78 -11.88 -11.47 -43.80
N THR A 79 -11.29 -10.62 -42.94
CA THR A 79 -11.99 -9.45 -42.39
C THR A 79 -12.24 -8.43 -43.50
N PRO A 80 -13.50 -7.99 -43.71
CA PRO A 80 -13.80 -6.93 -44.67
C PRO A 80 -13.11 -5.63 -44.26
N VAL A 81 -12.16 -5.17 -45.06
CA VAL A 81 -11.47 -3.88 -44.87
C VAL A 81 -11.88 -2.92 -45.99
N PRO A 82 -12.01 -1.60 -45.70
CA PRO A 82 -12.25 -0.60 -46.73
C PRO A 82 -11.19 -0.67 -47.84
N THR A 83 -11.64 -0.53 -49.08
CA THR A 83 -10.78 -0.44 -50.26
C THR A 83 -10.24 0.98 -50.43
N CYS A 84 -9.24 1.16 -51.31
CA CYS A 84 -8.72 2.49 -51.64
C CYS A 84 -9.84 3.44 -52.10
N ALA A 85 -10.79 2.92 -52.89
CA ALA A 85 -11.92 3.69 -53.39
C ALA A 85 -12.96 4.02 -52.31
N ASP A 86 -13.08 3.19 -51.26
CA ASP A 86 -13.98 3.47 -50.13
C ASP A 86 -13.47 4.64 -49.28
N CYS A 87 -12.15 4.84 -49.20
CA CYS A 87 -11.54 5.92 -48.44
C CYS A 87 -11.31 7.20 -49.26
N HIS A 88 -10.83 7.07 -50.50
CA HIS A 88 -10.38 8.19 -51.31
C HIS A 88 -11.37 8.58 -52.41
N GLY A 89 -12.45 7.81 -52.61
CA GLY A 89 -13.30 7.95 -53.78
C GLY A 89 -12.69 7.27 -55.01
N GLY A 90 -13.40 7.35 -56.14
CA GLY A 90 -13.01 6.66 -57.36
C GLY A 90 -12.49 7.60 -58.44
N HIS A 91 -13.39 8.46 -58.92
CA HIS A 91 -13.08 9.45 -59.97
C HIS A 91 -13.03 10.88 -59.45
N ASP A 92 -13.14 11.07 -58.14
CA ASP A 92 -13.23 12.34 -57.43
C ASP A 92 -12.22 12.39 -56.28
N VAL A 93 -11.05 11.78 -56.51
CA VAL A 93 -10.05 11.54 -55.48
C VAL A 93 -9.48 12.83 -54.90
N VAL A 94 -9.60 12.98 -53.58
CA VAL A 94 -9.03 14.10 -52.81
C VAL A 94 -7.61 13.76 -52.32
N PRO A 95 -6.74 14.75 -52.09
CA PRO A 95 -5.40 14.52 -51.55
C PRO A 95 -5.46 13.80 -50.19
N ALA A 96 -4.57 12.82 -49.98
CA ALA A 96 -4.48 12.12 -48.69
C ALA A 96 -4.25 13.09 -47.51
N GLY A 97 -3.52 14.19 -47.75
CA GLY A 97 -3.30 15.26 -46.76
C GLY A 97 -4.57 15.97 -46.28
N GLU A 98 -5.63 16.02 -47.10
CA GLU A 98 -6.93 16.56 -46.67
C GLU A 98 -7.69 15.57 -45.79
N THR A 99 -7.56 14.27 -46.04
CA THR A 99 -8.08 13.20 -45.17
C THR A 99 -7.36 13.17 -43.81
N TYR A 100 -6.07 13.52 -43.76
CA TYR A 100 -5.32 13.68 -42.50
C TYR A 100 -5.56 15.00 -41.78
N ALA A 101 -6.34 15.93 -42.33
CA ALA A 101 -6.62 17.21 -41.68
C ALA A 101 -7.58 17.06 -40.48
N ASP A 102 -8.45 16.05 -40.51
CA ASP A 102 -9.28 15.61 -39.39
C ASP A 102 -9.35 14.06 -39.36
N PRO A 103 -8.28 13.39 -38.89
CA PRO A 103 -8.21 11.93 -38.86
C PRO A 103 -9.32 11.32 -38.01
N ILE A 104 -9.69 12.00 -36.91
CA ILE A 104 -10.72 11.56 -35.97
C ILE A 104 -12.10 11.60 -36.64
N GLY A 105 -12.49 12.74 -37.23
CA GLY A 105 -13.76 12.88 -37.94
C GLY A 105 -13.88 11.93 -39.13
N PHE A 106 -12.77 11.67 -39.84
CA PHE A 106 -12.74 10.69 -40.91
C PHE A 106 -13.01 9.26 -40.41
N CYS A 107 -12.33 8.80 -39.36
CA CYS A 107 -12.56 7.48 -38.78
C CYS A 107 -13.98 7.32 -38.22
N LEU A 108 -14.51 8.34 -37.53
CA LEU A 108 -15.88 8.36 -37.02
C LEU A 108 -16.94 8.35 -38.13
N SER A 109 -16.60 8.75 -39.37
CA SER A 109 -17.54 8.64 -40.49
C SER A 109 -17.89 7.19 -40.84
N CYS A 110 -17.00 6.25 -40.54
CA CYS A 110 -17.18 4.81 -40.79
C CYS A 110 -17.41 4.00 -39.51
N HIS A 111 -16.76 4.36 -38.39
CA HIS A 111 -16.87 3.69 -37.09
C HIS A 111 -17.82 4.45 -36.15
N GLN A 112 -19.12 4.39 -36.45
CA GLN A 112 -20.16 5.10 -35.70
C GLN A 112 -20.70 4.32 -34.50
N ASP A 113 -20.64 2.98 -34.54
CA ASP A 113 -21.15 2.10 -33.48
C ASP A 113 -20.19 0.92 -33.28
N PHE A 114 -19.73 0.69 -32.05
CA PHE A 114 -19.04 -0.55 -31.69
C PHE A 114 -20.05 -1.62 -31.24
N GLU A 115 -19.82 -2.90 -31.56
CA GLU A 115 -20.73 -4.00 -31.20
C GLU A 115 -20.96 -4.13 -29.68
N HIS A 116 -20.00 -3.67 -28.86
CA HIS A 116 -20.09 -3.69 -27.41
C HIS A 116 -20.37 -2.29 -26.83
N PRO A 117 -21.53 -2.03 -26.19
CA PRO A 117 -21.91 -0.70 -25.71
C PRO A 117 -20.97 -0.06 -24.67
N GLN A 118 -20.17 -0.87 -23.97
CA GLN A 118 -19.18 -0.34 -23.03
C GLN A 118 -17.91 0.14 -23.76
N VAL A 119 -17.51 -0.57 -24.82
CA VAL A 119 -16.37 -0.18 -25.67
C VAL A 119 -16.73 1.08 -26.44
N ASP A 120 -17.97 1.16 -26.93
CA ASP A 120 -18.49 2.34 -27.63
C ASP A 120 -18.39 3.62 -26.77
N ARG A 121 -18.90 3.56 -25.54
CA ARG A 121 -18.85 4.68 -24.60
C ARG A 121 -17.43 5.08 -24.22
N ALA A 122 -16.59 4.10 -23.88
CA ALA A 122 -15.20 4.36 -23.53
C ALA A 122 -14.44 4.97 -24.71
N HIS A 123 -14.63 4.45 -25.92
CA HIS A 123 -13.99 4.98 -27.11
C HIS A 123 -14.43 6.43 -27.41
N ALA A 124 -15.73 6.72 -27.33
CA ALA A 124 -16.24 8.07 -27.53
C ALA A 124 -15.65 9.09 -26.54
N GLU A 125 -15.47 8.69 -25.29
CA GLU A 125 -14.82 9.50 -24.26
C GLU A 125 -13.33 9.69 -24.53
N LEU A 126 -12.60 8.60 -24.80
CA LEU A 126 -11.16 8.63 -25.07
C LEU A 126 -10.83 9.61 -26.21
N VAL A 127 -11.57 9.53 -27.31
CA VAL A 127 -11.39 10.40 -28.48
C VAL A 127 -11.63 11.88 -28.14
N GLN A 128 -12.59 12.18 -27.26
CA GLN A 128 -12.87 13.56 -26.83
C GLN A 128 -11.77 14.13 -25.93
N ASN A 129 -11.11 13.27 -25.16
CA ASN A 129 -10.08 13.66 -24.19
C ASN A 129 -8.67 13.69 -24.77
N MET A 130 -8.49 13.29 -26.04
CA MET A 130 -7.19 13.38 -26.72
C MET A 130 -6.73 14.83 -26.90
N GLY A 131 -5.51 15.11 -26.45
CA GLY A 131 -4.86 16.41 -26.53
C GLY A 131 -3.96 16.57 -27.76
N ALA A 132 -3.29 17.72 -27.82
CA ALA A 132 -2.36 18.04 -28.91
C ALA A 132 -1.17 17.07 -28.93
N GLY A 133 -0.96 16.38 -30.06
CA GLY A 133 0.12 15.40 -30.25
C GLY A 133 -0.29 13.95 -29.94
N GLN A 134 -1.54 13.71 -29.54
CA GLN A 134 -2.12 12.37 -29.44
C GLN A 134 -2.91 12.05 -30.70
N ASP A 135 -2.76 10.82 -31.21
CA ASP A 135 -3.48 10.34 -32.39
C ASP A 135 -4.02 8.92 -32.18
N CYS A 136 -4.84 8.46 -33.13
CA CYS A 136 -5.47 7.14 -33.05
C CYS A 136 -4.43 6.00 -33.07
N LEU A 137 -3.20 6.25 -33.53
CA LEU A 137 -2.13 5.24 -33.61
C LEU A 137 -1.56 4.91 -32.24
N MET A 138 -1.77 5.76 -31.23
CA MET A 138 -1.47 5.42 -29.84
C MET A 138 -2.25 4.19 -29.36
N CYS A 139 -3.45 3.94 -29.93
CA CYS A 139 -4.28 2.78 -29.59
C CYS A 139 -4.33 1.73 -30.72
N HIS A 140 -4.14 2.16 -31.98
CA HIS A 140 -4.34 1.35 -33.18
C HIS A 140 -3.08 1.16 -34.05
N ASN A 141 -1.87 1.31 -33.50
CA ASN A 141 -0.65 0.96 -34.23
C ASN A 141 -0.62 -0.56 -34.47
N GLY A 142 -0.61 -0.99 -35.74
CA GLY A 142 -0.57 -2.41 -36.12
C GLY A 142 0.75 -3.13 -35.82
N GLU A 143 1.50 -2.71 -34.79
CA GLU A 143 2.68 -3.43 -34.32
C GLU A 143 2.23 -4.69 -33.53
N PRO A 144 2.85 -5.86 -33.72
CA PRO A 144 2.32 -7.13 -33.20
C PRO A 144 2.27 -7.24 -31.66
N VAL A 145 2.90 -6.31 -30.93
CA VAL A 145 2.94 -6.34 -29.46
C VAL A 145 2.96 -4.90 -28.93
N TYR A 146 1.81 -4.26 -28.86
CA TYR A 146 1.65 -3.15 -27.92
C TYR A 146 1.68 -3.76 -26.51
N PRO A 147 2.66 -3.43 -25.65
CA PRO A 147 2.74 -4.04 -24.32
C PRO A 147 1.43 -3.78 -23.57
N ALA A 148 0.88 -4.80 -22.91
CA ALA A 148 -0.40 -4.69 -22.21
C ALA A 148 -0.43 -3.51 -21.22
N ASP A 149 0.68 -3.25 -20.53
CA ASP A 149 0.86 -2.08 -19.67
C ASP A 149 0.64 -0.74 -20.40
N ALA A 150 1.24 -0.57 -21.57
CA ALA A 150 1.11 0.66 -22.37
C ALA A 150 -0.35 0.89 -22.77
N GLN A 151 -1.09 -0.20 -23.04
CA GLN A 151 -2.53 -0.18 -23.35
C GLN A 151 -3.33 0.33 -22.16
N CYS A 152 -3.11 -0.25 -20.98
CA CYS A 152 -3.75 0.19 -19.74
C CYS A 152 -3.47 1.67 -19.46
N ARG A 153 -2.21 2.09 -19.51
CA ARG A 153 -1.79 3.48 -19.26
C ARG A 153 -2.45 4.45 -20.23
N THR A 154 -2.49 4.11 -21.52
CA THR A 154 -3.06 5.00 -22.56
C THR A 154 -4.54 5.25 -22.31
N CYS A 155 -5.32 4.20 -22.03
CA CYS A 155 -6.75 4.34 -21.77
C CYS A 155 -7.02 5.03 -20.44
N HIS A 156 -6.43 4.55 -19.34
CA HIS A 156 -6.76 5.03 -17.99
C HIS A 156 -6.24 6.44 -17.67
N THR A 157 -5.26 6.96 -18.41
CA THR A 157 -4.85 8.37 -18.29
C THR A 157 -5.82 9.31 -19.02
N LEU A 158 -6.50 8.84 -20.06
CA LEU A 158 -7.41 9.64 -20.88
C LEU A 158 -8.86 9.55 -20.42
N LEU A 159 -9.24 8.49 -19.70
CA LEU A 159 -10.57 8.39 -19.09
C LEU A 159 -10.70 9.41 -17.96
N THR A 160 -11.90 9.96 -17.84
CA THR A 160 -12.33 10.94 -16.82
C THR A 160 -13.63 10.54 -16.14
N GLY A 161 -14.35 9.58 -16.73
CA GLY A 161 -15.61 9.07 -16.23
C GLY A 161 -15.43 8.13 -15.05
N ASP A 162 -16.54 7.95 -14.33
CA ASP A 162 -16.64 7.04 -13.22
C ASP A 162 -17.54 5.85 -13.57
N ARG A 163 -17.30 4.72 -12.92
CA ARG A 163 -18.18 3.56 -12.93
C ARG A 163 -19.01 3.51 -11.66
N GLU A 164 -20.33 3.52 -11.84
CA GLU A 164 -21.28 3.31 -10.73
C GLU A 164 -21.39 1.81 -10.38
N LEU A 165 -21.35 1.52 -9.08
CA LEU A 165 -21.60 0.22 -8.47
C LEU A 165 -23.10 0.04 -8.18
N PRO A 166 -23.59 -1.21 -7.98
CA PRO A 166 -24.98 -1.47 -7.61
C PRO A 166 -25.48 -0.68 -6.38
N SER A 167 -24.59 -0.36 -5.44
CA SER A 167 -24.87 0.48 -4.27
C SER A 167 -25.14 1.96 -4.60
N GLY A 168 -24.77 2.42 -5.80
CA GLY A 168 -24.77 3.82 -6.22
C GLY A 168 -23.47 4.57 -5.90
N GLU A 169 -22.49 3.92 -5.27
CA GLU A 169 -21.14 4.46 -5.13
C GLU A 169 -20.42 4.44 -6.49
N THR A 170 -19.37 5.25 -6.63
CA THR A 170 -18.67 5.42 -7.91
C THR A 170 -17.17 5.17 -7.75
N ILE A 171 -16.56 4.63 -8.80
CA ILE A 171 -15.12 4.36 -8.92
C ILE A 171 -14.61 5.15 -10.11
N SER A 172 -13.56 5.94 -9.92
CA SER A 172 -12.94 6.63 -11.04
C SER A 172 -12.22 5.65 -11.97
N LEU A 173 -12.43 5.81 -13.28
CA LEU A 173 -11.67 5.08 -14.29
C LEU A 173 -10.34 5.77 -14.62
N HIS A 174 -10.16 7.00 -14.15
CA HIS A 174 -8.93 7.75 -14.32
C HIS A 174 -7.82 7.23 -13.40
N VAL A 175 -6.61 7.09 -13.94
CA VAL A 175 -5.42 6.79 -13.15
C VAL A 175 -4.37 7.86 -13.44
N ASP A 176 -3.96 8.57 -12.38
CA ASP A 176 -2.83 9.49 -12.46
C ASP A 176 -1.51 8.71 -12.40
N LEU A 177 -0.82 8.65 -13.53
CA LEU A 177 0.47 7.96 -13.63
C LEU A 177 1.57 8.61 -12.79
N GLN A 178 1.46 9.90 -12.50
CA GLN A 178 2.43 10.60 -11.66
C GLN A 178 2.31 10.13 -10.21
N GLU A 179 1.09 10.04 -9.67
CA GLU A 179 0.87 9.51 -8.32
C GLU A 179 1.39 8.06 -8.18
N LEU A 180 1.15 7.23 -9.20
CA LEU A 180 1.68 5.86 -9.22
C LEU A 180 3.21 5.82 -9.24
N ASN A 181 3.84 6.67 -10.06
CA ASN A 181 5.29 6.74 -10.15
C ASN A 181 5.95 7.31 -8.88
N ASP A 182 5.23 8.14 -8.12
CA ASP A 182 5.69 8.72 -6.85
C ASP A 182 5.46 7.79 -5.66
N SER A 183 4.72 6.69 -5.85
CA SER A 183 4.53 5.64 -4.83
C SER A 183 5.77 4.77 -4.63
N VAL A 184 5.76 3.95 -3.56
CA VAL A 184 6.82 2.95 -3.30
C VAL A 184 6.93 1.87 -4.37
N HIS A 185 5.92 1.71 -5.22
CA HIS A 185 5.91 0.80 -6.37
C HIS A 185 6.27 1.49 -7.69
N GLY A 186 6.57 2.80 -7.65
CA GLY A 186 7.08 3.58 -8.77
C GLY A 186 8.60 3.53 -8.90
N VAL A 187 9.22 4.64 -9.31
CA VAL A 187 10.70 4.71 -9.38
C VAL A 187 11.23 4.97 -7.96
N TYR A 188 11.81 3.95 -7.34
CA TYR A 188 12.37 4.08 -6.00
C TYR A 188 13.82 3.61 -5.92
N GLN A 189 14.67 4.39 -5.25
CA GLN A 189 16.07 4.08 -5.03
C GLN A 189 16.33 3.92 -3.53
N THR A 190 16.95 2.80 -3.16
CA THR A 190 17.56 2.64 -1.84
C THR A 190 19.07 2.75 -1.97
N GLU A 191 19.80 2.96 -0.87
CA GLU A 191 21.27 2.95 -0.88
C GLU A 191 21.87 1.65 -1.44
N ALA A 192 21.08 0.55 -1.46
CA ALA A 192 21.52 -0.77 -1.86
C ALA A 192 21.03 -1.22 -3.26
N HIS A 193 19.88 -0.72 -3.74
CA HIS A 193 19.24 -1.20 -4.98
C HIS A 193 18.38 -0.13 -5.66
N ASP A 194 18.43 -0.12 -6.99
CA ASP A 194 17.49 0.59 -7.86
C ASP A 194 16.30 -0.33 -8.17
N TYR A 195 15.08 0.13 -7.89
CA TYR A 195 13.84 -0.57 -8.22
C TYR A 195 13.21 0.07 -9.46
N ASN A 196 12.78 -0.78 -10.40
CA ASN A 196 12.01 -0.32 -11.56
C ASN A 196 10.52 -0.21 -11.18
N PRO A 197 9.78 0.74 -11.76
CA PRO A 197 8.34 0.85 -11.57
C PRO A 197 7.61 -0.43 -11.94
N LEU A 198 6.64 -0.81 -11.10
CA LEU A 198 5.71 -1.87 -11.46
C LEU A 198 4.84 -1.44 -12.63
N LEU A 199 4.56 -2.40 -13.50
CA LEU A 199 3.60 -2.29 -14.58
C LEU A 199 2.19 -2.54 -14.04
N CYS A 200 1.17 -1.98 -14.70
CA CYS A 200 -0.24 -2.23 -14.38
C CYS A 200 -0.53 -3.73 -14.33
N THR A 201 0.06 -4.51 -15.24
CA THR A 201 -0.11 -5.97 -15.33
C THR A 201 0.65 -6.76 -14.26
N ASP A 202 1.57 -6.13 -13.52
CA ASP A 202 2.26 -6.79 -12.42
C ASP A 202 1.33 -6.92 -11.21
N CYS A 203 0.50 -5.89 -10.96
CA CYS A 203 -0.55 -5.94 -9.95
C CYS A 203 -1.85 -6.55 -10.54
N HIS A 204 -2.34 -6.03 -11.66
CA HIS A 204 -3.55 -6.51 -12.35
C HIS A 204 -3.25 -7.71 -13.25
N ALA A 205 -2.64 -8.76 -12.70
CA ALA A 205 -2.15 -9.90 -13.45
C ALA A 205 -3.26 -10.86 -13.92
N ASP A 206 -4.42 -10.88 -13.27
CA ASP A 206 -5.53 -11.76 -13.63
C ASP A 206 -6.29 -11.26 -14.86
N VAL A 207 -5.97 -11.84 -16.03
CA VAL A 207 -6.63 -11.54 -17.30
C VAL A 207 -8.12 -11.87 -17.28
N GLN A 208 -8.59 -12.81 -16.44
CA GLN A 208 -10.03 -13.10 -16.33
C GLN A 208 -10.79 -12.00 -15.58
N ARG A 209 -10.09 -11.18 -14.81
CA ARG A 209 -10.67 -10.05 -14.05
C ARG A 209 -10.38 -8.70 -14.71
N TYR A 210 -9.21 -8.52 -15.29
CA TYR A 210 -8.71 -7.23 -15.80
C TYR A 210 -8.43 -7.21 -17.31
N GLY A 211 -8.64 -8.32 -18.02
CA GLY A 211 -8.42 -8.38 -19.46
C GLY A 211 -9.42 -7.50 -20.23
N PHE A 212 -8.98 -6.92 -21.35
CA PHE A 212 -9.84 -6.11 -22.21
C PHE A 212 -10.48 -6.97 -23.33
N PRO A 213 -11.79 -6.83 -23.64
CA PRO A 213 -12.79 -5.99 -22.96
C PRO A 213 -13.04 -6.43 -21.51
N HIS A 214 -13.09 -5.45 -20.59
CA HIS A 214 -13.21 -5.72 -19.16
C HIS A 214 -14.48 -6.51 -18.82
N PRO A 215 -14.40 -7.56 -17.99
CA PRO A 215 -15.56 -8.20 -17.37
C PRO A 215 -16.38 -7.21 -16.53
N GLU A 216 -17.65 -7.54 -16.28
CA GLU A 216 -18.46 -6.76 -15.35
C GLU A 216 -17.97 -6.94 -13.90
N LEU A 217 -17.91 -5.83 -13.16
CA LEU A 217 -17.62 -5.86 -11.73
C LEU A 217 -18.77 -6.53 -10.98
N THR A 218 -18.43 -7.48 -10.11
CA THR A 218 -19.38 -8.24 -9.30
C THR A 218 -19.63 -7.64 -7.92
N ALA A 219 -18.74 -6.75 -7.46
CA ALA A 219 -18.85 -6.09 -6.17
C ALA A 219 -20.13 -5.26 -6.08
N GLU A 220 -20.87 -5.41 -4.97
CA GLU A 220 -22.10 -4.64 -4.73
C GLU A 220 -21.80 -3.17 -4.36
N ASP A 221 -20.73 -2.95 -3.60
CA ASP A 221 -20.35 -1.66 -3.03
C ASP A 221 -18.81 -1.48 -3.00
N MET A 222 -18.34 -0.28 -2.62
CA MET A 222 -16.91 0.03 -2.58
C MET A 222 -16.16 -0.85 -1.60
N ARG A 223 -16.84 -1.31 -0.55
CA ARG A 223 -16.23 -2.15 0.47
C ARG A 223 -15.97 -3.55 -0.06
N GLY A 224 -16.96 -4.16 -0.69
CA GLY A 224 -16.84 -5.43 -1.41
C GLY A 224 -15.73 -5.38 -2.44
N LEU A 225 -15.64 -4.29 -3.21
CA LEU A 225 -14.57 -4.14 -4.19
C LEU A 225 -13.17 -4.13 -3.54
N ARG A 226 -12.98 -3.39 -2.43
CA ARG A 226 -11.70 -3.38 -1.72
C ARG A 226 -11.32 -4.75 -1.18
N MET A 227 -12.30 -5.50 -0.66
CA MET A 227 -12.07 -6.87 -0.17
C MET A 227 -11.69 -7.81 -1.32
N GLU A 228 -12.38 -7.74 -2.46
CA GLU A 228 -12.03 -8.52 -3.66
C GLU A 228 -10.63 -8.17 -4.23
N MET A 229 -10.13 -6.96 -3.96
CA MET A 229 -8.84 -6.49 -4.43
C MET A 229 -7.68 -6.73 -3.44
N ASP A 230 -7.95 -7.14 -2.20
CA ASP A 230 -6.92 -7.20 -1.15
C ASP A 230 -5.81 -8.23 -1.46
N ASP A 231 -6.19 -9.37 -2.03
CA ASP A 231 -5.30 -10.47 -2.41
C ASP A 231 -4.22 -10.07 -3.44
N ILE A 232 -4.38 -8.92 -4.11
CA ILE A 232 -3.38 -8.40 -5.06
C ILE A 232 -2.01 -8.22 -4.39
N CYS A 233 -2.02 -7.80 -3.12
CA CYS A 233 -0.82 -7.51 -2.34
C CYS A 233 -0.09 -8.82 -1.97
N GLN A 234 -0.85 -9.88 -1.72
CA GLN A 234 -0.34 -11.19 -1.30
C GLN A 234 0.67 -11.77 -2.30
N SER A 235 0.45 -11.54 -3.60
CA SER A 235 1.30 -12.07 -4.68
C SER A 235 2.80 -11.76 -4.50
N CYS A 236 3.12 -10.62 -3.88
CA CYS A 236 4.48 -10.19 -3.58
C CYS A 236 4.77 -10.10 -2.07
N HIS A 237 3.76 -9.79 -1.25
CA HIS A 237 3.88 -9.57 0.19
C HIS A 237 3.31 -10.72 1.03
N GLU A 238 3.50 -11.97 0.60
CA GLU A 238 2.93 -13.16 1.24
C GLU A 238 3.14 -13.20 2.76
N GLU A 239 4.37 -13.02 3.25
CA GLU A 239 4.67 -13.10 4.69
C GLU A 239 3.93 -12.03 5.50
N ILE A 240 3.83 -10.81 4.96
CA ILE A 240 3.12 -9.69 5.59
C ILE A 240 1.61 -9.93 5.54
N PHE A 241 1.12 -10.47 4.43
CA PHE A 241 -0.29 -10.83 4.27
C PHE A 241 -0.71 -11.88 5.30
N GLN A 242 0.10 -12.93 5.52
CA GLN A 242 -0.16 -13.93 6.56
C GLN A 242 -0.19 -13.31 7.97
N LYS A 243 0.73 -12.39 8.27
CA LYS A 243 0.69 -11.64 9.54
C LYS A 243 -0.62 -10.86 9.73
N GLN A 244 -1.09 -10.20 8.67
CA GLN A 244 -2.37 -9.47 8.67
C GLN A 244 -3.56 -10.38 8.99
N LEU A 245 -3.56 -11.60 8.46
CA LEU A 245 -4.59 -12.60 8.76
C LEU A 245 -4.59 -13.02 10.24
N ASP A 246 -3.41 -13.12 10.86
CA ASP A 246 -3.25 -13.46 12.28
C ASP A 246 -3.58 -12.29 13.23
N GLY A 247 -3.47 -11.05 12.74
CA GLY A 247 -3.80 -9.82 13.47
C GLY A 247 -5.29 -9.69 13.83
N VAL A 248 -5.63 -8.69 14.64
CA VAL A 248 -7.03 -8.44 15.05
C VAL A 248 -7.95 -8.11 13.87
N HIS A 249 -7.45 -7.44 12.83
CA HIS A 249 -8.25 -7.09 11.66
C HIS A 249 -8.54 -8.33 10.80
N GLY A 250 -7.53 -9.15 10.49
CA GLY A 250 -7.73 -10.40 9.75
C GLY A 250 -8.65 -11.38 10.46
N ARG A 251 -8.50 -11.53 11.79
CA ARG A 251 -9.42 -12.34 12.60
C ARG A 251 -10.85 -11.81 12.56
N ALA A 252 -11.04 -10.50 12.66
CA ALA A 252 -12.37 -9.89 12.56
C ALA A 252 -13.01 -10.13 11.17
N GLN A 253 -12.23 -10.04 10.09
CA GLN A 253 -12.70 -10.37 8.73
C GLN A 253 -13.13 -11.84 8.62
N ALA A 254 -12.33 -12.76 9.19
CA ALA A 254 -12.67 -14.20 9.21
C ALA A 254 -13.96 -14.50 10.00
N GLU A 255 -14.32 -13.63 10.96
CA GLU A 255 -15.58 -13.68 11.71
C GLU A 255 -16.77 -13.02 10.97
N GLY A 256 -16.55 -12.49 9.75
CA GLY A 256 -17.56 -11.83 8.94
C GLY A 256 -17.80 -10.36 9.31
N ILE A 257 -16.83 -9.71 9.96
CA ILE A 257 -16.86 -8.28 10.23
C ILE A 257 -16.28 -7.56 9.02
N ASP A 258 -17.12 -7.35 8.01
CA ASP A 258 -16.70 -6.79 6.73
C ASP A 258 -16.10 -5.39 6.84
N VAL A 259 -16.31 -4.65 7.93
CA VAL A 259 -15.70 -3.31 8.16
C VAL A 259 -14.25 -3.36 8.67
N ALA A 260 -13.70 -4.53 8.97
CA ALA A 260 -12.33 -4.66 9.47
C ALA A 260 -11.29 -4.34 8.39
N ALA A 261 -10.24 -3.61 8.74
CA ALA A 261 -9.31 -3.01 7.77
C ALA A 261 -8.55 -4.04 6.92
N THR A 262 -8.48 -3.79 5.61
CA THR A 262 -7.64 -4.50 4.63
C THR A 262 -6.33 -3.75 4.38
N CYS A 263 -5.48 -4.26 3.47
CA CYS A 263 -4.25 -3.58 3.09
C CYS A 263 -4.55 -2.18 2.52
N VAL A 264 -5.59 -2.09 1.68
CA VAL A 264 -5.98 -0.87 0.96
C VAL A 264 -6.54 0.21 1.90
N ASP A 265 -7.18 -0.17 3.00
CA ASP A 265 -7.70 0.83 3.96
C ASP A 265 -6.58 1.56 4.70
N CYS A 266 -5.42 0.93 4.86
CA CYS A 266 -4.26 1.53 5.53
C CYS A 266 -3.27 2.18 4.55
N HIS A 267 -2.97 1.50 3.44
CA HIS A 267 -1.90 1.88 2.51
C HIS A 267 -2.40 2.60 1.25
N GLY A 268 -3.69 2.50 0.93
CA GLY A 268 -4.22 2.91 -0.37
C GLY A 268 -3.96 1.88 -1.46
N ASN A 269 -4.06 2.30 -2.73
CA ASN A 269 -3.97 1.41 -3.89
C ASN A 269 -2.86 1.82 -4.88
N HIS A 270 -3.03 2.94 -5.59
CA HIS A 270 -2.11 3.44 -6.62
C HIS A 270 -1.14 4.49 -6.08
N ASN A 271 -1.32 4.97 -4.84
CA ASN A 271 -0.47 6.00 -4.25
C ASN A 271 0.09 5.56 -2.88
N ILE A 272 0.61 4.33 -2.83
CA ILE A 272 1.16 3.74 -1.60
C ILE A 272 2.43 4.50 -1.21
N GLN A 273 2.40 5.12 -0.03
CA GLN A 273 3.46 5.98 0.45
C GLN A 273 4.55 5.19 1.19
N VAL A 274 5.71 5.81 1.36
CA VAL A 274 6.75 5.30 2.27
C VAL A 274 6.12 5.15 3.67
N PRO A 275 6.24 3.97 4.30
CA PRO A 275 5.75 3.77 5.65
C PRO A 275 6.38 4.77 6.62
N ASP A 276 5.61 5.24 7.60
CA ASP A 276 6.09 6.11 8.69
C ASP A 276 6.61 7.50 8.25
N GLU A 277 6.33 7.94 7.01
CA GLU A 277 6.79 9.24 6.50
C GLU A 277 5.67 10.12 5.88
N PRO A 278 5.18 11.17 6.55
CA PRO A 278 5.62 11.62 7.87
C PRO A 278 4.96 10.76 8.97
N ARG A 279 5.61 10.66 10.12
CA ARG A 279 5.27 9.72 11.21
C ARG A 279 3.84 9.89 11.71
N GLU A 280 3.31 11.11 11.72
CA GLU A 280 1.91 11.40 12.08
C GLU A 280 0.88 10.73 11.17
N ARG A 281 1.25 10.36 9.94
CA ARG A 281 0.34 9.68 9.01
C ARG A 281 -0.17 8.36 9.60
N VAL A 282 0.65 7.65 10.38
CA VAL A 282 0.24 6.39 11.01
C VAL A 282 -0.99 6.62 11.90
N SER A 283 -0.93 7.60 12.80
CA SER A 283 -2.05 7.94 13.69
C SER A 283 -3.27 8.41 12.89
N GLN A 284 -3.08 9.20 11.83
CA GLN A 284 -4.16 9.67 10.96
C GLN A 284 -4.88 8.52 10.25
N THR A 285 -4.14 7.51 9.78
CA THR A 285 -4.71 6.31 9.18
C THR A 285 -5.56 5.54 10.18
N CYS A 286 -5.05 5.30 11.39
CA CYS A 286 -5.83 4.62 12.43
C CYS A 286 -7.08 5.42 12.83
N ALA A 287 -7.01 6.75 12.83
CA ALA A 287 -8.10 7.64 13.21
C ALA A 287 -9.33 7.55 12.30
N GLN A 288 -9.18 7.08 11.05
CA GLN A 288 -10.30 6.92 10.12
C GLN A 288 -11.39 5.98 10.68
N CYS A 289 -10.98 4.96 11.45
CA CYS A 289 -11.88 4.03 12.12
C CYS A 289 -11.87 4.17 13.65
N HIS A 290 -10.69 4.44 14.24
CA HIS A 290 -10.50 4.54 15.70
C HIS A 290 -10.50 5.99 16.20
N SER A 291 -11.33 6.85 15.61
CA SER A 291 -11.39 8.29 15.89
C SER A 291 -11.53 8.64 17.38
N THR A 292 -12.37 7.91 18.12
CA THR A 292 -12.55 8.12 19.57
C THR A 292 -11.27 7.89 20.36
N ILE A 293 -10.48 6.88 20.00
CA ILE A 293 -9.21 6.58 20.66
C ILE A 293 -8.15 7.58 20.22
N ASN A 294 -8.10 7.91 18.94
CA ASN A 294 -7.18 8.92 18.42
C ASN A 294 -7.40 10.29 19.10
N ALA A 295 -8.65 10.69 19.35
CA ALA A 295 -8.95 11.92 20.08
C ALA A 295 -8.44 11.92 21.54
N GLN A 296 -8.30 10.76 22.17
CA GLN A 296 -7.65 10.64 23.49
C GLN A 296 -6.13 10.74 23.35
N TYR A 297 -5.56 10.04 22.36
CA TYR A 297 -4.14 10.08 22.03
C TYR A 297 -3.65 11.50 21.75
N GLU A 298 -4.39 12.26 20.96
CA GLU A 298 -4.13 13.68 20.67
C GLU A 298 -3.98 14.55 21.92
N GLN A 299 -4.68 14.20 23.01
CA GLN A 299 -4.62 14.91 24.29
C GLN A 299 -3.52 14.40 25.23
N SER A 300 -2.88 13.27 24.89
CA SER A 300 -1.76 12.73 25.65
C SER A 300 -0.47 13.50 25.40
N VAL A 301 0.54 13.30 26.26
CA VAL A 301 1.89 13.87 26.06
C VAL A 301 2.54 13.40 24.76
N HIS A 302 2.29 12.14 24.35
CA HIS A 302 2.84 11.59 23.13
C HIS A 302 2.16 12.18 21.90
N GLY A 303 0.83 12.16 21.84
CA GLY A 303 0.09 12.71 20.70
C GLY A 303 0.21 14.22 20.57
N ALA A 304 0.23 14.96 21.67
CA ALA A 304 0.46 16.40 21.64
C ALA A 304 1.85 16.77 21.09
N ALA A 305 2.89 16.00 21.45
CA ALA A 305 4.23 16.20 20.91
C ALA A 305 4.33 15.80 19.42
N LEU A 306 3.71 14.69 19.02
CA LEU A 306 3.71 14.25 17.62
C LEU A 306 2.99 15.27 16.72
N LEU A 307 1.76 15.63 17.08
CA LEU A 307 0.87 16.38 16.20
C LEU A 307 0.99 17.89 16.38
N GLY A 308 1.34 18.35 17.59
CA GLY A 308 1.52 19.76 17.89
C GLY A 308 2.95 20.26 17.63
N GLU A 309 3.95 19.45 17.99
CA GLU A 309 5.37 19.83 17.92
C GLU A 309 6.10 19.18 16.73
N HIS A 310 5.47 18.26 16.01
CA HIS A 310 6.08 17.47 14.92
C HIS A 310 7.32 16.70 15.40
N ASN A 311 7.28 16.22 16.65
CA ASN A 311 8.37 15.46 17.23
C ASN A 311 8.20 13.96 16.90
N PRO A 312 9.10 13.35 16.09
CA PRO A 312 9.00 11.93 15.74
C PRO A 312 9.50 10.99 16.86
N ASP A 313 10.17 11.50 17.90
CA ASP A 313 10.73 10.69 19.01
C ASP A 313 9.64 10.18 20.00
N VAL A 314 8.36 10.22 19.62
CA VAL A 314 7.23 9.76 20.44
C VAL A 314 6.51 8.59 19.76
N PRO A 315 5.86 7.71 20.54
CA PRO A 315 5.20 6.55 19.97
C PRO A 315 3.91 6.92 19.24
N VAL A 316 3.69 6.29 18.09
CA VAL A 316 2.43 6.20 17.34
C VAL A 316 1.73 4.88 17.66
N CYS A 317 0.54 4.65 17.08
CA CYS A 317 -0.29 3.48 17.36
C CYS A 317 0.47 2.15 17.18
N THR A 318 1.31 2.06 16.14
CA THR A 318 2.01 0.84 15.77
C THR A 318 3.19 0.49 16.66
N ASP A 319 3.76 1.44 17.40
CA ASP A 319 4.89 1.14 18.31
C ASP A 319 4.44 0.31 19.52
N CYS A 320 3.19 0.47 19.94
CA CYS A 320 2.61 -0.29 21.05
C CYS A 320 1.81 -1.50 20.57
N HIS A 321 1.15 -1.42 19.42
CA HIS A 321 0.22 -2.45 18.96
C HIS A 321 0.79 -3.40 17.90
N GLY A 322 1.96 -3.10 17.34
CA GLY A 322 2.56 -3.87 16.24
C GLY A 322 2.14 -3.36 14.85
N VAL A 323 2.69 -4.00 13.81
CA VAL A 323 2.45 -3.66 12.39
C VAL A 323 2.10 -4.92 11.64
N HIS A 324 0.96 -4.90 10.94
CA HIS A 324 0.40 -6.05 10.22
C HIS A 324 0.04 -7.24 11.12
N ASP A 325 0.72 -7.53 12.22
CA ASP A 325 0.35 -8.51 13.24
C ASP A 325 -0.29 -7.87 14.48
N ILE A 326 -1.16 -6.87 14.26
CA ILE A 326 -1.74 -6.05 15.34
C ILE A 326 -2.34 -6.96 16.42
N GLU A 327 -1.73 -6.93 17.61
CA GLU A 327 -2.09 -7.79 18.72
C GLU A 327 -3.43 -7.36 19.34
N ASN A 328 -4.12 -8.31 19.99
CA ASN A 328 -5.33 -7.97 20.73
C ASN A 328 -4.97 -7.33 22.07
N PRO A 329 -5.25 -6.02 22.27
CA PRO A 329 -4.82 -5.30 23.47
C PRO A 329 -5.59 -5.70 24.73
N THR A 330 -6.64 -6.53 24.62
CA THR A 330 -7.44 -7.00 25.76
C THR A 330 -6.95 -8.33 26.33
N THR A 331 -5.86 -8.89 25.80
CA THR A 331 -5.33 -10.19 26.25
C THR A 331 -4.45 -10.04 27.48
N ALA A 332 -4.40 -11.11 28.28
CA ALA A 332 -3.48 -11.18 29.42
C ALA A 332 -2.01 -11.10 28.97
N GLU A 333 -1.69 -11.72 27.83
CA GLU A 333 -0.36 -11.69 27.21
C GLU A 333 0.08 -10.26 26.88
N PHE A 334 -0.74 -9.50 26.14
CA PHE A 334 -0.45 -8.09 25.83
C PHE A 334 -0.23 -7.27 27.11
N ARG A 335 -1.07 -7.52 28.13
CA ARG A 335 -0.96 -6.84 29.43
C ARG A 335 0.37 -7.13 30.12
N VAL A 336 0.79 -8.38 30.25
CA VAL A 336 2.06 -8.72 30.94
C VAL A 336 3.29 -8.28 30.16
N ASN A 337 3.21 -8.17 28.84
CA ASN A 337 4.28 -7.69 27.97
C ASN A 337 4.37 -6.14 27.90
N SER A 338 3.31 -5.43 28.28
CA SER A 338 3.24 -3.96 28.17
C SER A 338 4.38 -3.17 28.84
N PRO A 339 4.99 -3.60 29.97
CA PRO A 339 6.14 -2.89 30.52
C PRO A 339 7.33 -2.86 29.56
N THR A 340 7.55 -3.93 28.80
CA THR A 340 8.64 -4.02 27.81
C THR A 340 8.38 -3.07 26.63
N LEU A 341 7.12 -2.90 26.22
CA LEU A 341 6.74 -1.91 25.20
C LEU A 341 7.12 -0.49 25.65
N CYS A 342 6.77 -0.13 26.89
CA CYS A 342 7.09 1.17 27.46
C CYS A 342 8.62 1.35 27.60
N ALA A 343 9.32 0.31 28.03
CA ALA A 343 10.76 0.30 28.23
C ALA A 343 11.54 0.50 26.93
N GLY A 344 10.99 0.09 25.78
CA GLY A 344 11.62 0.29 24.47
C GLY A 344 12.04 1.73 24.20
N CYS A 345 11.29 2.71 24.72
CA CYS A 345 11.65 4.13 24.68
C CYS A 345 12.10 4.64 26.06
N HIS A 346 11.37 4.32 27.13
CA HIS A 346 11.62 4.91 28.44
C HIS A 346 12.83 4.34 29.20
N ALA A 347 13.44 3.25 28.72
CA ALA A 347 14.73 2.76 29.21
C ALA A 347 15.90 3.11 28.26
N ASP A 348 15.63 3.80 27.14
CA ASP A 348 16.65 4.25 26.19
C ASP A 348 17.29 5.56 26.68
N GLU A 349 18.57 5.49 27.06
CA GLU A 349 19.31 6.65 27.59
C GLU A 349 19.59 7.71 26.52
N GLU A 350 19.84 7.28 25.27
CA GLU A 350 20.09 8.21 24.17
C GLU A 350 18.85 9.02 23.85
N MET A 351 17.67 8.38 23.86
CA MET A 351 16.40 9.04 23.61
C MET A 351 15.97 9.91 24.80
N MET A 352 15.89 9.35 26.00
CA MET A 352 15.31 10.03 27.17
C MET A 352 16.14 11.20 27.67
N SER A 353 17.47 11.16 27.50
CA SER A 353 18.35 12.26 27.90
C SER A 353 18.07 13.57 27.15
N LYS A 354 17.57 13.51 25.90
CA LYS A 354 17.13 14.69 25.13
C LYS A 354 16.00 15.46 25.82
N TYR A 355 15.17 14.74 26.56
CA TYR A 355 13.97 15.26 27.22
C TYR A 355 14.12 15.41 28.74
N GLY A 356 15.29 15.07 29.29
CA GLY A 356 15.54 15.10 30.74
C GLY A 356 14.70 14.09 31.53
N ILE A 357 14.27 13.00 30.87
CA ILE A 357 13.51 11.91 31.49
C ILE A 357 14.51 10.87 31.99
N SER A 358 14.31 10.37 33.21
CA SER A 358 15.20 9.33 33.78
C SER A 358 14.86 7.96 33.19
N THR A 359 15.87 7.21 32.78
CA THR A 359 15.72 5.79 32.37
C THR A 359 15.59 4.83 33.54
N ASP A 360 15.83 5.31 34.77
CA ASP A 360 15.63 4.54 35.99
C ASP A 360 14.16 4.12 36.20
N VAL A 361 13.23 4.68 35.43
CA VAL A 361 11.79 4.38 35.52
C VAL A 361 11.50 2.89 35.35
N PHE A 362 12.17 2.22 34.42
CA PHE A 362 11.99 0.80 34.19
C PHE A 362 12.65 -0.03 35.30
N ASP A 363 13.91 0.27 35.62
CA ASP A 363 14.67 -0.40 36.70
C ASP A 363 13.92 -0.36 38.04
N THR A 364 13.35 0.79 38.38
CA THR A 364 12.62 1.00 39.63
C THR A 364 11.27 0.30 39.64
N TYR A 365 10.61 0.19 38.48
CA TYR A 365 9.37 -0.58 38.33
C TYR A 365 9.62 -2.08 38.52
N VAL A 366 10.60 -2.65 37.82
CA VAL A 366 10.87 -4.10 37.91
C VAL A 366 11.39 -4.51 39.30
N ALA A 367 12.07 -3.61 40.00
CA ALA A 367 12.49 -3.81 41.38
C ALA A 367 11.35 -3.68 42.41
N ASP A 368 10.21 -3.12 42.04
CA ASP A 368 9.01 -3.05 42.89
C ASP A 368 8.24 -4.38 42.89
N PHE A 369 7.38 -4.57 43.90
CA PHE A 369 6.49 -5.72 43.99
C PHE A 369 5.57 -5.88 42.78
N HIS A 370 5.09 -4.78 42.18
CA HIS A 370 4.29 -4.89 40.96
C HIS A 370 5.11 -5.46 39.80
N GLY A 371 6.23 -4.81 39.46
CA GLY A 371 7.06 -5.24 38.33
C GLY A 371 7.69 -6.61 38.51
N THR A 372 8.22 -6.93 39.70
CA THR A 372 8.76 -8.27 40.00
C THR A 372 7.68 -9.35 39.82
N THR A 373 6.43 -9.07 40.19
CA THR A 373 5.35 -10.03 39.98
C THR A 373 5.02 -10.16 38.50
N VAL A 374 4.92 -9.05 37.76
CA VAL A 374 4.64 -9.09 36.31
C VAL A 374 5.72 -9.88 35.57
N GLU A 375 7.01 -9.66 35.84
CA GLU A 375 8.10 -10.44 35.25
C GLU A 375 8.01 -11.95 35.55
N LEU A 376 7.54 -12.31 36.75
CA LEU A 376 7.38 -13.71 37.12
C LEU A 376 6.27 -14.37 36.29
N PHE A 377 5.16 -13.66 36.08
CA PHE A 377 4.03 -14.16 35.31
C PHE A 377 4.34 -14.20 33.81
N GLU A 378 4.99 -13.18 33.26
CA GLU A 378 5.50 -13.19 31.89
C GLU A 378 6.32 -14.46 31.61
N LYS A 379 7.20 -14.84 32.53
CA LYS A 379 8.08 -16.02 32.38
C LYS A 379 7.40 -17.37 32.60
N GLN A 380 6.33 -17.43 33.42
CA GLN A 380 5.75 -18.70 33.87
C GLN A 380 4.36 -18.99 33.29
N SER A 381 3.57 -17.96 33.04
CA SER A 381 2.15 -18.06 32.69
C SER A 381 1.69 -16.77 32.01
N PRO A 382 2.21 -16.44 30.82
CA PRO A 382 1.91 -15.18 30.13
C PRO A 382 0.43 -15.03 29.79
N ASP A 383 -0.30 -16.14 29.60
CA ASP A 383 -1.73 -16.14 29.27
C ASP A 383 -2.66 -15.93 30.48
N HIS A 384 -2.12 -15.81 31.70
CA HIS A 384 -2.93 -15.68 32.90
C HIS A 384 -3.15 -14.22 33.29
N GLU A 385 -4.42 -13.84 33.49
CA GLU A 385 -4.74 -12.52 34.04
C GLU A 385 -4.10 -12.33 35.43
N THR A 386 -3.46 -11.19 35.61
CA THR A 386 -2.83 -10.82 36.88
C THR A 386 -3.43 -9.53 37.42
N ASN A 387 -3.77 -9.55 38.72
CA ASN A 387 -4.16 -8.34 39.45
C ASN A 387 -2.91 -7.63 39.98
N LYS A 388 -2.08 -7.16 39.03
CA LYS A 388 -0.85 -6.40 39.27
C LYS A 388 -0.84 -5.19 38.34
N ALA A 389 -0.36 -4.07 38.87
CA ALA A 389 -0.27 -2.83 38.11
C ALA A 389 0.86 -2.92 37.07
N VAL A 390 0.54 -2.59 35.83
CA VAL A 390 1.49 -2.27 34.76
C VAL A 390 1.51 -0.78 34.51
N CYS A 391 2.42 -0.31 33.66
CA CYS A 391 2.67 1.10 33.41
C CYS A 391 1.38 1.89 33.12
N TYR A 392 0.53 1.38 32.24
CA TYR A 392 -0.70 2.07 31.82
C TYR A 392 -1.81 2.08 32.87
N ASP A 393 -1.79 1.20 33.88
CA ASP A 393 -2.80 1.23 34.97
C ASP A 393 -2.61 2.47 35.86
N CYS A 394 -1.38 2.97 35.93
CA CYS A 394 -1.06 4.19 36.65
C CYS A 394 -1.08 5.41 35.72
N HIS A 395 -0.51 5.30 34.52
CA HIS A 395 -0.30 6.45 33.63
C HIS A 395 -1.45 6.73 32.66
N GLY A 396 -2.37 5.77 32.44
CA GLY A 396 -3.34 5.81 31.34
C GLY A 396 -2.85 5.02 30.12
N VAL A 397 -3.77 4.76 29.19
CA VAL A 397 -3.50 3.94 27.99
C VAL A 397 -3.23 4.84 26.79
N HIS A 398 -4.28 5.47 26.26
CA HIS A 398 -4.19 6.44 25.16
C HIS A 398 -4.24 7.89 25.67
N ASN A 399 -4.40 8.11 26.97
CA ASN A 399 -4.53 9.41 27.61
C ASN A 399 -3.42 9.62 28.66
N ILE A 400 -2.18 9.34 28.28
CA ILE A 400 -1.02 9.53 29.17
C ILE A 400 -0.77 11.02 29.33
N LEU A 401 -1.07 11.55 30.52
CA LEU A 401 -0.97 12.98 30.82
C LEU A 401 0.33 13.29 31.60
N PRO A 402 0.82 14.54 31.57
CA PRO A 402 1.93 14.97 32.43
C PRO A 402 1.63 14.69 33.90
N ALA A 403 2.65 14.34 34.69
CA ALA A 403 2.47 14.12 36.13
C ALA A 403 2.05 15.39 36.91
N THR A 404 2.13 16.55 36.27
CA THR A 404 1.70 17.85 36.79
C THR A 404 0.28 18.25 36.39
N ASP A 405 -0.37 17.48 35.52
CA ASP A 405 -1.73 17.75 35.07
C ASP A 405 -2.75 17.33 36.13
N GLU A 406 -3.77 18.17 36.36
CA GLU A 406 -4.81 17.91 37.37
C GLU A 406 -5.66 16.67 37.08
N ASN A 407 -5.77 16.28 35.79
CA ASN A 407 -6.48 15.10 35.34
C ASN A 407 -5.58 13.86 35.28
N SER A 408 -4.28 14.01 35.57
CA SER A 408 -3.34 12.89 35.59
C SER A 408 -3.66 11.92 36.71
N GLN A 409 -3.62 10.62 36.41
CA GLN A 409 -3.84 9.56 37.40
C GLN A 409 -2.67 9.43 38.39
N VAL A 410 -1.50 9.98 38.05
CA VAL A 410 -0.28 9.92 38.86
C VAL A 410 0.03 11.22 39.62
N ILE A 411 -0.81 12.25 39.50
CA ILE A 411 -0.67 13.44 40.36
C ILE A 411 -0.99 13.07 41.81
N ARG A 412 -0.29 13.70 42.76
CA ARG A 412 -0.32 13.34 44.20
C ARG A 412 -1.75 13.25 44.76
N GLU A 413 -2.62 14.16 44.35
CA GLU A 413 -4.02 14.24 44.77
C GLU A 413 -4.87 13.07 44.26
N ASN A 414 -4.53 12.51 43.09
CA ASN A 414 -5.27 11.41 42.45
C ASN A 414 -4.69 10.02 42.76
N LEU A 415 -3.43 9.93 43.21
CA LEU A 415 -2.75 8.64 43.46
C LEU A 415 -3.54 7.68 44.36
N LEU A 416 -4.18 8.17 45.43
CA LEU A 416 -4.98 7.33 46.31
C LEU A 416 -6.14 6.66 45.54
N THR A 417 -6.78 7.40 44.65
CA THR A 417 -7.88 6.90 43.81
C THR A 417 -7.36 5.83 42.87
N THR A 418 -6.20 6.04 42.27
CA THR A 418 -5.52 5.07 41.39
C THR A 418 -5.17 3.79 42.16
N CYS A 419 -4.50 3.90 43.32
CA CYS A 419 -4.16 2.73 44.14
C CYS A 419 -5.39 1.93 44.58
N ARG A 420 -6.51 2.61 44.86
CA ARG A 420 -7.76 1.97 45.30
C ARG A 420 -8.47 1.14 44.24
N GLN A 421 -8.08 1.25 42.97
CA GLN A 421 -8.57 0.35 41.93
C GLN A 421 -8.26 -1.12 42.26
N CYS A 422 -7.10 -1.38 42.88
CA CYS A 422 -6.69 -2.71 43.34
C CYS A 422 -6.64 -2.85 44.87
N HIS A 423 -6.45 -1.75 45.60
CA HIS A 423 -6.33 -1.71 47.07
C HIS A 423 -7.49 -0.93 47.70
N PRO A 424 -8.71 -1.48 47.75
CA PRO A 424 -9.92 -0.73 48.17
C PRO A 424 -9.85 -0.20 49.61
N ASP A 425 -9.09 -0.87 50.48
CA ASP A 425 -8.92 -0.49 51.89
C ASP A 425 -7.74 0.48 52.13
N ALA A 426 -7.05 0.92 51.07
CA ALA A 426 -5.92 1.85 51.19
C ALA A 426 -6.37 3.19 51.79
N ASP A 427 -5.61 3.70 52.75
CA ASP A 427 -5.83 5.01 53.37
C ASP A 427 -4.96 6.11 52.73
N ALA A 428 -5.11 7.35 53.19
CA ALA A 428 -4.42 8.50 52.62
C ALA A 428 -2.88 8.44 52.71
N ASN A 429 -2.31 7.66 53.63
CA ASN A 429 -0.87 7.51 53.76
C ASN A 429 -0.34 6.32 52.95
N PHE A 430 -1.21 5.48 52.40
CA PHE A 430 -0.81 4.31 51.63
C PHE A 430 0.07 4.67 50.43
N PRO A 431 -0.26 5.69 49.60
CA PRO A 431 0.60 6.08 48.47
C PRO A 431 1.97 6.65 48.90
N ASP A 432 2.13 7.15 50.12
CA ASP A 432 3.40 7.72 50.60
C ASP A 432 4.48 6.64 50.82
N ALA A 433 4.09 5.36 50.90
CA ALA A 433 5.03 4.25 50.94
C ALA A 433 5.70 3.97 49.58
N TRP A 434 5.10 4.45 48.49
CA TRP A 434 5.63 4.32 47.14
C TRP A 434 6.64 5.44 46.86
N THR A 435 7.84 5.07 46.43
CA THR A 435 8.98 5.99 46.23
C THR A 435 8.93 6.74 44.90
N SER A 436 7.84 6.59 44.13
CA SER A 436 7.78 6.92 42.70
C SER A 436 8.88 6.19 41.90
N HIS A 437 9.10 6.60 40.65
CA HIS A 437 10.15 6.07 39.77
C HIS A 437 11.55 6.67 40.03
N PHE A 438 11.87 7.02 41.27
CA PHE A 438 13.18 7.55 41.65
C PHE A 438 13.99 6.52 42.43
N LYS A 439 15.24 6.29 42.02
CA LYS A 439 16.18 5.50 42.81
C LYS A 439 16.37 6.15 44.19
N PRO A 440 16.21 5.38 45.30
CA PRO A 440 16.45 5.93 46.63
C PRO A 440 17.84 6.54 46.75
N SER A 441 17.89 7.78 47.23
CA SER A 441 19.09 8.58 47.41
C SER A 441 18.94 9.47 48.65
N LEU A 442 19.98 10.23 49.00
CA LEU A 442 19.87 11.20 50.09
C LEU A 442 18.92 12.36 49.76
N GLU A 443 18.68 12.62 48.48
CA GLU A 443 17.73 13.64 48.01
C GLU A 443 16.32 13.09 47.89
N HIS A 444 16.18 11.86 47.38
CA HIS A 444 14.90 11.21 47.13
C HIS A 444 14.76 9.97 48.03
N ASN A 445 13.84 9.99 49.00
CA ASN A 445 13.61 8.88 49.94
C ASN A 445 14.84 8.53 50.81
N PRO A 446 15.38 9.47 51.61
CA PRO A 446 16.64 9.30 52.35
C PRO A 446 16.61 8.16 53.38
N ILE A 447 15.44 7.90 53.98
CA ILE A 447 15.29 6.81 54.95
C ILE A 447 15.49 5.45 54.25
N VAL A 448 14.86 5.25 53.08
CA VAL A 448 14.99 4.01 52.30
C VAL A 448 16.44 3.81 51.87
N PHE A 449 17.10 4.87 51.40
CA PHE A 449 18.52 4.83 51.03
C PHE A 449 19.42 4.39 52.20
N LEU A 450 19.24 4.97 53.39
CA LEU A 450 20.04 4.63 54.57
C LEU A 450 19.81 3.18 55.02
N VAL A 451 18.57 2.70 54.94
CA VAL A 451 18.21 1.31 55.28
C VAL A 451 18.86 0.33 54.30
N ASP A 452 18.74 0.58 53.00
CA ASP A 452 19.39 -0.25 51.97
C ASP A 452 20.91 -0.28 52.15
N TRP A 453 21.54 0.87 52.37
CA TRP A 453 22.98 0.96 52.62
C TRP A 453 23.43 0.18 53.86
N PHE A 454 22.64 0.23 54.94
CA PHE A 454 22.89 -0.56 56.14
C PHE A 454 22.85 -2.06 55.85
N TYR A 455 21.83 -2.55 55.14
CA TYR A 455 21.72 -3.98 54.81
C TYR A 455 22.78 -4.45 53.81
N ARG A 456 23.18 -3.61 52.86
CA ARG A 456 24.30 -3.89 51.94
C ARG A 456 25.62 -4.13 52.66
N LEU A 457 25.83 -3.54 53.84
CA LEU A 457 27.00 -3.84 54.68
C LEU A 457 26.75 -5.01 55.63
N LEU A 458 25.59 -5.07 56.26
CA LEU A 458 25.27 -6.08 57.27
C LEU A 458 25.27 -7.50 56.68
N ILE A 459 24.62 -7.71 55.53
CA ILE A 459 24.45 -9.04 54.94
C ILE A 459 25.80 -9.68 54.59
N PRO A 460 26.71 -9.04 53.83
CA PRO A 460 28.03 -9.62 53.54
C PRO A 460 28.89 -9.80 54.78
N ALA A 461 28.80 -8.90 55.77
CA ALA A 461 29.55 -9.03 57.02
C ALA A 461 29.12 -10.27 57.81
N VAL A 462 27.82 -10.51 57.93
CA VAL A 462 27.26 -11.69 58.62
C VAL A 462 27.60 -12.97 57.85
N LEU A 463 27.38 -12.99 56.54
CA LEU A 463 27.69 -14.16 55.71
C LEU A 463 29.20 -14.48 55.70
N GLY A 464 30.05 -13.46 55.59
CA GLY A 464 31.50 -13.59 55.66
C GLY A 464 31.96 -14.08 57.04
N GLY A 465 31.35 -13.59 58.12
CA GLY A 465 31.59 -14.08 59.48
C GLY A 465 31.25 -15.57 59.63
N PHE A 466 30.10 -16.00 59.13
CA PHE A 466 29.71 -17.42 59.12
C PHE A 466 30.65 -18.26 58.26
N ALA A 467 31.01 -17.81 57.06
CA ALA A 467 31.93 -18.52 56.19
C ALA A 467 33.31 -18.68 56.83
N LEU A 468 33.82 -17.64 57.50
CA LEU A 468 35.06 -17.70 58.27
C LEU A 468 34.95 -18.71 59.41
N PHE A 469 33.88 -18.65 60.20
CA PHE A 469 33.63 -19.56 61.31
C PHE A 469 33.62 -21.02 60.84
N ILE A 470 32.81 -21.34 59.83
CA ILE A 470 32.72 -22.67 59.22
C ILE A 470 34.09 -23.09 58.66
N GLY A 471 34.77 -22.20 57.94
CA GLY A 471 36.10 -22.46 57.38
C GLY A 471 37.13 -22.81 58.46
N THR A 472 37.11 -22.10 59.59
CA THR A 472 38.02 -22.39 60.71
C THR A 472 37.71 -23.72 61.39
N ASP A 473 36.44 -24.10 61.50
CA ASP A 473 36.03 -25.38 62.07
C ASP A 473 36.39 -26.57 61.16
N VAL A 474 36.18 -26.43 59.85
CA VAL A 474 36.61 -27.39 58.84
C VAL A 474 38.13 -27.53 58.85
N TYR A 475 38.88 -26.43 58.89
CA TYR A 475 40.34 -26.44 58.97
C TYR A 475 40.83 -27.15 60.25
N ARG A 476 40.22 -26.82 61.40
CA ARG A 476 40.55 -27.45 62.69
C ARG A 476 40.30 -28.95 62.65
N THR A 477 39.16 -29.38 62.12
CA THR A 477 38.78 -30.80 61.98
C THR A 477 39.69 -31.54 61.02
N ALA A 478 40.06 -30.93 59.89
CA ALA A 478 41.01 -31.50 58.94
C ALA A 478 42.40 -31.68 59.59
N ARG A 479 42.86 -30.67 60.37
CA ARG A 479 44.14 -30.71 61.08
C ARG A 479 44.18 -31.77 62.17
N THR A 480 43.13 -31.91 62.99
CA THR A 480 43.05 -32.97 64.00
C THR A 480 42.98 -34.36 63.39
N ARG A 481 42.24 -34.55 62.28
CA ARG A 481 42.23 -35.83 61.54
C ARG A 481 43.61 -36.16 60.95
N ARG A 482 44.34 -35.18 60.40
CA ARG A 482 45.72 -35.36 59.91
C ARG A 482 46.69 -35.75 61.03
N SER A 483 46.65 -35.04 62.16
CA SER A 483 47.48 -35.34 63.34
C SER A 483 47.18 -36.73 63.94
N LYS A 484 45.92 -37.17 63.94
CA LYS A 484 45.55 -38.53 64.38
C LYS A 484 46.11 -39.61 63.44
N LYS A 485 46.09 -39.36 62.13
CA LYS A 485 46.63 -40.26 61.10
C LYS A 485 48.16 -40.35 61.13
N GLU A 486 48.85 -39.26 61.48
CA GLU A 486 50.30 -39.25 61.69
C GLU A 486 50.71 -40.00 62.97
N ASN A 487 49.93 -39.90 64.06
CA ASN A 487 50.19 -40.64 65.29
C ASN A 487 49.92 -42.16 65.17
N ASP A 488 48.94 -42.58 64.36
CA ASP A 488 48.66 -44.00 64.10
C ASP A 488 49.68 -44.67 63.15
N HIS A 489 50.56 -43.92 62.48
CA HIS A 489 51.64 -44.46 61.64
C HIS A 489 53.02 -44.43 62.31
N GLY A 490 53.11 -43.95 63.56
CA GLY A 490 54.33 -43.96 64.37
C GLY A 490 54.47 -45.17 65.31
N HIS A 491 53.57 -46.16 65.23
CA HIS A 491 53.55 -47.39 66.03
C HIS A 491 53.44 -48.63 65.13
N SER A 492 54.35 -48.76 64.18
CA SER A 492 54.55 -49.99 63.40
C SER A 492 56.04 -50.31 63.29
#